data_AF-A0AA40B2C5-F1
#
_entry.id   AF-A0AA40B2C5-F1
#
_cell.length_a   1.000
_cell.length_b   1.000
_cell.length_c   1.000
_cell.angle_alpha   90.00
_cell.angle_beta   90.00
_cell.angle_gamma   90.00
#
_symmetry.space_group_name_H-M   'P 1'
#
loop_
_entity.id
_entity.type
_entity.pdbx_description
1 polymer ?
#
loop_
_entity_poly.entity_id
_entity_poly.type
_entity_poly.pdbx_seq_one_letter_code
_entity_poly.pdbx_strand_id
1 'polypeptide(L)'
;MDIGFRAALVEGIWGHELKVLEHGEEYDSYWLSLFERELHYSSFIPGVHVLETFGDLFDVIDTIRKSHHSPVRETKAVIADWMATGTSFPRNQNKEYVRNSIDLAARCWLMFGFRSGTGPGAPVFQWDDDMTLEEAVLAELGPTLSEGSIQYTITAGTFSGAVSDPVTAAQSNPVGGAIVKRYQDKLKRQRDYRTFSRLFTLRQMVRLVSIQVSWTNDILKHLCVDDSEKDQFRISVYIFHDVTVLREMWLFTCDGEHYPYRKLAEETLWTLALLIPNNVDSRDWFKKERHAKENQSEWPGTEGLYWLNAKAGKQYLQPRVIPADPVFSSARRMWEDNRIIDASRRVDSFHYWKPRLLVLEQTFRAASPINPAQFWLDRRDRRQCCTFWIATLGFFFIVTGLVFSIASMVGTFQSLRATKDGNDLSKEAIELARKGNDRTMGRTTSSLYLSQASSAGGCAACCCNSVAFHDTPGIRGHHLLWRPLGRKHPLSR
;
A
#
# COMPACT_ATOMS: atom_id res chain seq x y z
N MET A 1 -11.01 23.62 -27.67
CA MET A 1 -11.84 24.39 -26.72
C MET A 1 -11.01 25.59 -26.25
N ASP A 2 -11.52 26.81 -26.39
CA ASP A 2 -10.78 28.04 -26.05
C ASP A 2 -10.54 28.18 -24.53
N ILE A 3 -9.44 28.80 -24.11
CA ILE A 3 -9.04 28.98 -22.70
C ILE A 3 -10.14 29.67 -21.88
N GLY A 4 -10.90 30.59 -22.49
CA GLY A 4 -12.04 31.22 -21.82
C GLY A 4 -13.14 30.24 -21.42
N PHE A 5 -13.44 29.26 -22.28
CA PHE A 5 -14.43 28.23 -21.96
C PHE A 5 -13.96 27.32 -20.80
N ARG A 6 -12.65 27.04 -20.77
CA ARG A 6 -12.03 26.22 -19.74
C ARG A 6 -12.18 26.84 -18.35
N ALA A 7 -11.84 28.12 -18.26
CA ALA A 7 -11.99 28.91 -17.04
C ALA A 7 -13.46 28.97 -16.62
N ALA A 8 -14.37 29.24 -17.57
CA ALA A 8 -15.80 29.28 -17.31
C ALA A 8 -16.38 27.95 -16.82
N LEU A 9 -15.85 26.79 -17.28
CA LEU A 9 -16.30 25.48 -16.83
C LEU A 9 -15.95 25.24 -15.36
N VAL A 10 -14.70 25.49 -14.99
CA VAL A 10 -14.24 25.29 -13.61
C VAL A 10 -14.88 26.33 -12.68
N GLU A 11 -15.03 27.57 -13.16
CA GLU A 11 -15.78 28.62 -12.48
C GLU A 11 -17.25 28.24 -12.28
N GLY A 12 -17.91 27.68 -13.30
CA GLY A 12 -19.31 27.25 -13.19
C GLY A 12 -19.51 26.09 -12.22
N ILE A 13 -18.58 25.12 -12.18
CA ILE A 13 -18.71 23.96 -11.30
C ILE A 13 -18.37 24.32 -9.85
N TRP A 14 -17.33 25.13 -9.59
CA TRP A 14 -16.85 25.38 -8.22
C TRP A 14 -16.96 26.84 -7.75
N GLY A 15 -17.45 27.76 -8.57
CA GLY A 15 -17.91 29.09 -8.16
C GLY A 15 -16.82 30.16 -8.04
N HIS A 16 -15.70 30.06 -8.75
CA HIS A 16 -14.66 31.08 -8.70
C HIS A 16 -14.02 31.34 -10.06
N GLU A 17 -13.82 32.63 -10.36
CA GLU A 17 -13.00 33.13 -11.46
C GLU A 17 -11.60 32.52 -11.27
N LEU A 18 -11.29 31.42 -11.94
CA LEU A 18 -9.95 30.87 -11.93
C LEU A 18 -9.07 32.00 -12.44
N LYS A 19 -8.39 32.69 -11.52
CA LYS A 19 -7.23 33.48 -11.89
C LYS A 19 -6.32 32.45 -12.48
N VAL A 20 -6.39 32.34 -13.82
CA VAL A 20 -5.70 31.35 -14.65
C VAL A 20 -4.38 31.17 -13.96
N LEU A 21 -4.26 30.03 -13.26
CA LEU A 21 -3.11 29.82 -12.41
C LEU A 21 -1.95 30.05 -13.36
N GLU A 22 -1.05 31.01 -13.08
CA GLU A 22 0.11 31.33 -13.92
C GLU A 22 1.05 30.10 -14.13
N HIS A 23 0.62 28.94 -13.64
CA HIS A 23 1.24 27.64 -13.69
C HIS A 23 0.62 26.79 -14.81
N GLY A 24 1.03 27.08 -16.05
CA GLY A 24 1.16 26.12 -17.16
C GLY A 24 -0.13 25.60 -17.79
N GLU A 25 -0.23 25.74 -19.12
CA GLU A 25 -1.31 25.24 -19.99
C GLU A 25 -1.63 23.73 -19.85
N GLU A 26 -0.73 22.95 -19.27
CA GLU A 26 -0.91 21.51 -19.03
C GLU A 26 -2.01 21.23 -17.99
N TYR A 27 -2.10 21.99 -16.89
CA TYR A 27 -3.01 21.66 -15.78
C TYR A 27 -4.49 21.64 -16.19
N ASP A 28 -4.92 22.63 -16.96
CA ASP A 28 -6.29 22.71 -17.46
C ASP A 28 -6.56 21.56 -18.45
N SER A 29 -5.55 21.15 -19.21
CA SER A 29 -5.67 20.20 -20.32
C SER A 29 -6.20 18.83 -19.88
N TYR A 30 -5.69 18.28 -18.78
CA TYR A 30 -6.13 16.97 -18.29
C TYR A 30 -7.56 16.99 -17.78
N TRP A 31 -7.92 17.99 -16.97
CA TRP A 31 -9.27 18.11 -16.44
C TRP A 31 -10.31 18.23 -17.50
N LEU A 32 -10.03 19.10 -18.45
CA LEU A 32 -10.92 19.31 -19.56
C LEU A 32 -10.95 18.10 -20.43
N SER A 33 -9.83 17.41 -20.68
CA SER A 33 -9.91 16.16 -21.44
C SER A 33 -10.78 15.11 -20.74
N LEU A 34 -10.79 15.08 -19.39
CA LEU A 34 -11.61 14.15 -18.62
C LEU A 34 -13.08 14.58 -18.63
N PHE A 35 -13.37 15.86 -18.34
CA PHE A 35 -14.71 16.43 -18.37
C PHE A 35 -15.28 16.44 -19.78
N GLU A 36 -14.54 16.91 -20.78
CA GLU A 36 -14.89 16.82 -22.20
C GLU A 36 -15.19 15.38 -22.55
N ARG A 37 -14.38 14.40 -22.14
CA ARG A 37 -14.65 13.01 -22.49
C ARG A 37 -15.91 12.48 -21.82
N GLU A 38 -16.10 12.69 -20.53
CA GLU A 38 -17.32 12.22 -19.84
C GLU A 38 -18.56 12.98 -20.33
N LEU A 39 -18.47 14.31 -20.48
CA LEU A 39 -19.53 15.14 -21.06
C LEU A 39 -19.75 14.86 -22.54
N HIS A 40 -18.75 14.37 -23.28
CA HIS A 40 -18.90 13.91 -24.66
C HIS A 40 -19.56 12.52 -24.70
N TYR A 41 -19.35 11.66 -23.70
CA TYR A 41 -20.05 10.38 -23.59
C TYR A 41 -21.47 10.52 -23.04
N SER A 42 -21.72 11.51 -22.18
CA SER A 42 -23.06 11.89 -21.72
C SER A 42 -23.70 12.97 -22.60
N SER A 43 -23.05 13.34 -23.71
CA SER A 43 -23.26 14.56 -24.50
C SER A 43 -24.70 14.85 -24.78
N PHE A 44 -25.32 15.63 -23.89
CA PHE A 44 -26.68 16.20 -23.96
C PHE A 44 -27.57 15.45 -24.94
N ILE A 45 -27.63 14.10 -24.78
CA ILE A 45 -28.14 13.25 -25.85
C ILE A 45 -29.61 13.62 -25.90
N PRO A 46 -30.12 14.14 -27.04
CA PRO A 46 -31.50 14.61 -27.09
C PRO A 46 -32.42 13.47 -26.66
N GLY A 47 -33.17 13.69 -25.58
CA GLY A 47 -34.03 12.66 -24.99
C GLY A 47 -33.39 11.73 -23.95
N VAL A 48 -32.26 12.11 -23.34
CA VAL A 48 -31.69 11.44 -22.14
C VAL A 48 -31.63 12.39 -20.95
N HIS A 49 -31.20 13.64 -21.19
CA HIS A 49 -31.12 14.72 -20.20
C HIS A 49 -31.94 15.92 -20.69
N VAL A 50 -32.36 16.78 -19.75
CA VAL A 50 -32.97 18.09 -20.08
C VAL A 50 -31.92 19.17 -20.33
N LEU A 51 -30.69 18.96 -19.86
CA LEU A 51 -29.61 19.93 -20.05
C LEU A 51 -29.27 20.03 -21.55
N GLU A 52 -29.21 21.24 -22.09
CA GLU A 52 -28.80 21.51 -23.48
C GLU A 52 -27.46 22.24 -23.54
N THR A 53 -27.15 22.98 -22.48
CA THR A 53 -25.96 23.82 -22.36
C THR A 53 -25.19 23.54 -21.07
N PHE A 54 -23.94 23.97 -21.05
CA PHE A 54 -23.14 24.00 -19.82
C PHE A 54 -23.70 24.96 -18.78
N GLY A 55 -24.37 26.03 -19.22
CA GLY A 55 -25.09 26.94 -18.32
C GLY A 55 -26.16 26.19 -17.53
N ASP A 56 -26.97 25.36 -18.21
CA ASP A 56 -27.99 24.55 -17.55
C ASP A 56 -27.39 23.59 -16.52
N LEU A 57 -26.24 22.99 -16.85
CA LEU A 57 -25.51 22.12 -15.94
C LEU A 57 -25.08 22.88 -14.68
N PHE A 58 -24.53 24.09 -14.83
CA PHE A 58 -24.11 24.91 -13.69
C PHE A 58 -25.28 25.38 -12.84
N ASP A 59 -26.39 25.77 -13.47
CA ASP A 59 -27.61 26.18 -12.77
C ASP A 59 -28.18 25.02 -11.95
N VAL A 60 -28.15 23.79 -12.49
CA VAL A 60 -28.55 22.59 -11.75
C VAL A 60 -27.55 22.27 -10.62
N ILE A 61 -26.24 22.38 -10.85
CA ILE A 61 -25.22 22.18 -9.80
C ILE A 61 -25.40 23.20 -8.67
N ASP A 62 -25.62 24.47 -8.99
CA ASP A 62 -25.85 25.53 -8.01
C ASP A 62 -27.15 25.30 -7.24
N THR A 63 -28.20 24.83 -7.91
CA THR A 63 -29.46 24.44 -7.27
C THR A 63 -29.27 23.27 -6.30
N ILE A 64 -28.54 22.22 -6.71
CA ILE A 64 -28.19 21.08 -5.84
C ILE A 64 -27.37 21.57 -4.64
N ARG A 65 -26.40 22.46 -4.86
CA ARG A 65 -25.59 23.09 -3.82
C ARG A 65 -26.43 23.84 -2.80
N LYS A 66 -27.39 24.65 -3.24
CA LYS A 66 -28.27 25.41 -2.35
C LYS A 66 -29.26 24.53 -1.59
N SER A 67 -29.64 23.39 -2.16
CA SER A 67 -30.67 22.48 -1.61
C SER A 67 -30.12 21.19 -1.00
N HIS A 68 -28.81 21.04 -0.81
CA HIS A 68 -28.19 19.77 -0.40
C HIS A 68 -28.67 19.19 0.95
N HIS A 69 -29.17 20.04 1.86
CA HIS A 69 -29.79 19.64 3.12
C HIS A 69 -31.26 19.23 3.00
N SER A 70 -31.88 19.50 1.85
CA SER A 70 -33.27 19.17 1.58
C SER A 70 -33.37 17.81 0.88
N PRO A 71 -34.49 17.08 1.05
CA PRO A 71 -34.73 15.86 0.29
C PRO A 71 -34.73 16.14 -1.22
N VAL A 72 -34.24 15.19 -2.02
CA VAL A 72 -34.14 15.30 -3.48
C VAL A 72 -35.42 15.76 -4.14
N ARG A 73 -36.58 15.29 -3.66
CA ARG A 73 -37.88 15.66 -4.23
C ARG A 73 -38.09 17.18 -4.27
N GLU A 74 -37.55 17.91 -3.29
CA GLU A 74 -37.63 19.37 -3.23
C GLU A 74 -36.69 20.01 -4.25
N THR A 75 -35.45 19.52 -4.33
CA THR A 75 -34.49 19.91 -5.39
C THR A 75 -35.05 19.63 -6.79
N LYS A 76 -35.67 18.47 -6.99
CA LYS A 76 -36.36 18.08 -8.24
C LYS A 76 -37.50 19.03 -8.56
N ALA A 77 -38.29 19.42 -7.56
CA ALA A 77 -39.40 20.36 -7.76
C ALA A 77 -38.90 21.74 -8.19
N VAL A 78 -37.83 22.25 -7.54
CA VAL A 78 -37.20 23.54 -7.91
C VAL A 78 -36.66 23.50 -9.33
N ILE A 79 -35.94 22.43 -9.68
CA ILE A 79 -35.36 22.27 -11.01
C ILE A 79 -36.47 22.12 -12.06
N ALA A 80 -37.53 21.36 -11.77
CA ALA A 80 -38.66 21.20 -12.67
C ALA A 80 -39.43 22.51 -12.89
N ASP A 81 -39.60 23.34 -11.85
CA ASP A 81 -40.24 24.65 -11.97
C ASP A 81 -39.38 25.64 -12.77
N TRP A 82 -38.07 25.66 -12.51
CA TRP A 82 -37.10 26.43 -13.30
C TRP A 82 -37.14 26.01 -14.79
N MET A 83 -37.18 24.71 -15.07
CA MET A 83 -37.29 24.19 -16.43
C MET A 83 -38.65 24.50 -17.09
N ALA A 84 -39.74 24.57 -16.31
CA ALA A 84 -41.07 24.90 -16.82
C ALA A 84 -41.25 26.39 -17.14
N THR A 85 -40.49 27.25 -16.47
CA THR A 85 -40.51 28.71 -16.66
C THR A 85 -39.53 29.20 -17.73
N GLY A 86 -38.48 28.42 -18.03
CA GLY A 86 -37.53 28.69 -19.11
C GLY A 86 -38.19 28.66 -20.50
N THR A 87 -37.96 29.70 -21.30
CA THR A 87 -38.56 29.86 -22.65
C THR A 87 -38.04 28.88 -23.70
N SER A 88 -37.02 28.09 -23.38
CA SER A 88 -36.32 27.19 -24.31
C SER A 88 -36.81 25.74 -24.29
N PHE A 89 -37.51 25.28 -23.25
CA PHE A 89 -37.75 23.85 -23.07
C PHE A 89 -39.14 23.37 -23.53
N PRO A 90 -39.24 22.23 -24.25
CA PRO A 90 -40.52 21.64 -24.60
C PRO A 90 -41.28 21.13 -23.35
N ARG A 91 -42.55 21.52 -23.21
CA ARG A 91 -43.42 21.26 -22.03
C ARG A 91 -43.72 19.78 -21.71
N ASN A 92 -43.36 18.82 -22.57
CA ASN A 92 -43.60 17.39 -22.35
C ASN A 92 -42.37 16.72 -21.72
N GLN A 93 -41.95 17.19 -20.54
CA GLN A 93 -40.75 16.65 -19.89
C GLN A 93 -41.04 15.32 -19.20
N ASN A 94 -40.38 14.27 -19.66
CA ASN A 94 -40.31 13.00 -18.95
C ASN A 94 -39.56 13.25 -17.62
N LYS A 95 -40.19 12.91 -16.48
CA LYS A 95 -39.59 13.04 -15.13
C LYS A 95 -38.22 12.35 -15.03
N GLU A 96 -38.00 11.32 -15.85
CA GLU A 96 -36.75 10.60 -15.96
C GLU A 96 -35.60 11.48 -16.46
N TYR A 97 -35.84 12.40 -17.39
CA TYR A 97 -34.80 13.28 -17.92
C TYR A 97 -34.31 14.29 -16.88
N VAL A 98 -35.23 14.83 -16.08
CA VAL A 98 -34.88 15.72 -14.96
C VAL A 98 -34.02 14.96 -13.95
N ARG A 99 -34.39 13.70 -13.64
CA ARG A 99 -33.61 12.84 -12.75
C ARG A 99 -32.20 12.59 -13.29
N ASN A 100 -32.07 12.27 -14.58
CA ASN A 100 -30.77 12.02 -15.21
C ASN A 100 -29.91 13.29 -15.26
N SER A 101 -30.50 14.47 -15.47
CA SER A 101 -29.80 15.76 -15.40
C SER A 101 -29.22 16.02 -14.00
N ILE A 102 -30.03 15.76 -12.96
CA ILE A 102 -29.61 15.92 -11.56
C ILE A 102 -28.48 14.94 -11.21
N ASP A 103 -28.60 13.68 -11.63
CA ASP A 103 -27.55 12.67 -11.46
C ASP A 103 -26.24 13.09 -12.16
N LEU A 104 -26.32 13.53 -13.42
CA LEU A 104 -25.15 14.02 -14.15
C LEU A 104 -24.51 15.23 -13.45
N ALA A 105 -25.30 16.20 -13.02
CA ALA A 105 -24.82 17.37 -12.29
C ALA A 105 -24.13 16.99 -10.97
N ALA A 106 -24.74 16.10 -10.18
CA ALA A 106 -24.15 15.61 -8.93
C ALA A 106 -22.83 14.86 -9.19
N ARG A 107 -22.76 14.02 -10.24
CA ARG A 107 -21.54 13.31 -10.65
C ARG A 107 -20.43 14.24 -11.09
N CYS A 108 -20.74 15.23 -11.93
CA CYS A 108 -19.80 16.25 -12.38
C CYS A 108 -19.27 17.07 -11.21
N TRP A 109 -20.15 17.46 -10.30
CA TRP A 109 -19.77 18.29 -9.17
C TRP A 109 -18.93 17.55 -8.13
N LEU A 110 -19.31 16.32 -7.79
CA LEU A 110 -18.69 15.53 -6.72
C LEU A 110 -17.67 14.50 -7.22
N MET A 111 -17.43 14.43 -8.53
CA MET A 111 -16.55 13.45 -9.18
C MET A 111 -16.97 11.99 -8.88
N PHE A 112 -18.27 11.72 -8.86
CA PHE A 112 -18.81 10.38 -8.66
C PHE A 112 -19.00 9.64 -9.98
N GLY A 113 -18.72 8.34 -10.00
CA GLY A 113 -19.01 7.48 -11.14
C GLY A 113 -18.20 7.79 -12.41
N PHE A 114 -17.25 8.72 -12.39
CA PHE A 114 -16.40 9.08 -13.53
C PHE A 114 -15.72 7.82 -14.11
N ARG A 115 -15.89 7.59 -15.42
CA ARG A 115 -15.43 6.40 -16.17
C ARG A 115 -16.21 5.09 -16.00
N SER A 116 -17.28 5.05 -15.21
CA SER A 116 -18.12 3.83 -15.12
C SER A 116 -18.99 3.62 -16.38
N GLY A 117 -18.85 4.50 -17.38
CA GLY A 117 -19.70 4.59 -18.56
C GLY A 117 -21.04 5.24 -18.20
N THR A 118 -21.57 6.07 -19.08
CA THR A 118 -22.95 6.58 -19.01
C THR A 118 -23.91 5.71 -19.83
N GLY A 119 -23.43 4.55 -20.29
CA GLY A 119 -24.18 3.64 -21.13
C GLY A 119 -25.35 2.97 -20.39
N PRO A 120 -26.35 2.45 -21.12
CA PRO A 120 -27.45 1.68 -20.54
C PRO A 120 -26.91 0.55 -19.65
N GLY A 121 -27.30 0.54 -18.37
CA GLY A 121 -26.86 -0.46 -17.38
C GLY A 121 -25.64 -0.07 -16.55
N ALA A 122 -25.05 1.11 -16.77
CA ALA A 122 -24.09 1.66 -15.83
C ALA A 122 -24.75 1.92 -14.48
N PRO A 123 -24.04 1.72 -13.35
CA PRO A 123 -24.60 1.99 -12.03
C PRO A 123 -24.99 3.47 -11.96
N VAL A 124 -26.27 3.74 -11.73
CA VAL A 124 -26.83 5.08 -11.49
C VAL A 124 -26.61 5.39 -10.01
N PHE A 125 -26.18 6.62 -9.68
CA PHE A 125 -26.03 7.00 -8.28
C PHE A 125 -27.45 7.04 -7.70
N GLN A 126 -27.73 6.16 -6.75
CA GLN A 126 -29.09 5.97 -6.26
C GLN A 126 -29.42 7.09 -5.27
N TRP A 127 -30.01 8.16 -5.81
CA TRP A 127 -30.47 9.28 -5.02
C TRP A 127 -31.99 9.27 -4.91
N ASP A 128 -32.48 8.63 -3.85
CA ASP A 128 -33.91 8.48 -3.57
C ASP A 128 -34.58 9.82 -3.23
N ASP A 129 -35.87 9.94 -3.55
CA ASP A 129 -36.64 11.19 -3.44
C ASP A 129 -36.69 11.76 -2.02
N ASP A 130 -36.62 10.90 -1.02
CA ASP A 130 -36.71 11.26 0.40
C ASP A 130 -35.33 11.42 1.08
N MET A 131 -34.24 11.10 0.39
CA MET A 131 -32.88 11.24 0.93
C MET A 131 -32.32 12.63 0.65
N THR A 132 -31.52 13.14 1.58
CA THR A 132 -30.62 14.28 1.32
C THR A 132 -29.42 13.82 0.49
N LEU A 133 -28.66 14.75 -0.11
CA LEU A 133 -27.44 14.39 -0.85
C LEU A 133 -26.36 13.80 0.08
N GLU A 134 -26.29 14.28 1.32
CA GLU A 134 -25.36 13.77 2.33
C GLU A 134 -25.68 12.32 2.69
N GLU A 135 -26.96 12.01 2.94
CA GLU A 135 -27.41 10.65 3.23
C GLU A 135 -27.16 9.69 2.06
N ALA A 136 -27.42 10.12 0.83
CA ALA A 136 -27.16 9.31 -0.36
C ALA A 136 -25.67 9.02 -0.53
N VAL A 137 -24.80 10.02 -0.31
CA VAL A 137 -23.35 9.81 -0.33
C VAL A 137 -22.92 8.89 0.80
N LEU A 138 -23.44 9.07 2.02
CA LEU A 138 -23.14 8.17 3.14
C LEU A 138 -23.61 6.74 2.88
N ALA A 139 -24.75 6.55 2.21
CA ALA A 139 -25.26 5.25 1.81
C ALA A 139 -24.31 4.54 0.84
N GLU A 140 -23.83 5.25 -0.19
CA GLU A 140 -22.83 4.73 -1.15
C GLU A 140 -21.44 4.50 -0.52
N LEU A 141 -21.07 5.32 0.47
CA LEU A 141 -19.83 5.17 1.24
C LEU A 141 -19.88 4.07 2.29
N GLY A 142 -21.07 3.50 2.53
CA GLY A 142 -21.28 2.35 3.39
C GLY A 142 -20.32 1.19 3.07
N PRO A 143 -20.17 0.22 3.99
CA PRO A 143 -19.26 -0.89 3.77
C PRO A 143 -19.71 -1.69 2.54
N THR A 144 -19.08 -1.42 1.40
CA THR A 144 -19.18 -2.22 0.18
C THR A 144 -18.37 -3.51 0.39
N LEU A 145 -18.83 -4.35 1.32
CA LEU A 145 -18.54 -5.76 1.21
C LEU A 145 -19.49 -6.24 0.11
N SER A 146 -18.95 -6.82 -0.98
CA SER A 146 -19.80 -7.54 -1.91
C SER A 146 -20.66 -8.50 -1.08
N GLU A 147 -21.97 -8.46 -1.24
CA GLU A 147 -22.95 -9.17 -0.39
C GLU A 147 -22.75 -10.70 -0.33
N GLY A 148 -21.74 -11.26 -1.01
CA GLY A 148 -21.39 -12.67 -1.03
C GLY A 148 -20.18 -13.10 -0.20
N SER A 149 -19.29 -12.20 0.28
CA SER A 149 -18.04 -12.64 0.91
C SER A 149 -17.82 -12.04 2.31
N ILE A 150 -18.05 -12.91 3.30
CA ILE A 150 -17.74 -12.77 4.72
C ILE A 150 -18.71 -11.91 5.53
N GLN A 151 -19.71 -12.58 6.14
CA GLN A 151 -20.43 -12.08 7.30
C GLN A 151 -19.42 -11.80 8.44
N TYR A 152 -18.94 -10.57 8.54
CA TYR A 152 -18.25 -10.14 9.75
C TYR A 152 -19.30 -9.82 10.81
N THR A 153 -19.52 -10.77 11.70
CA THR A 153 -20.06 -10.45 13.02
C THR A 153 -19.03 -9.54 13.68
N ILE A 154 -19.26 -8.23 13.67
CA ILE A 154 -18.60 -7.34 14.63
C ILE A 154 -19.18 -7.75 15.98
N THR A 155 -18.63 -8.80 16.58
CA THR A 155 -18.82 -9.09 17.99
C THR A 155 -18.05 -7.99 18.72
N ALA A 156 -18.69 -6.83 18.86
CA ALA A 156 -18.42 -5.98 20.00
C ALA A 156 -18.60 -6.91 21.20
N GLY A 157 -17.49 -7.32 21.82
CA GLY A 157 -17.48 -8.41 22.79
C GLY A 157 -18.56 -8.19 23.85
N THR A 158 -19.66 -8.92 23.72
CA THR A 158 -20.63 -9.11 24.79
C THR A 158 -19.89 -9.96 25.82
N PHE A 159 -19.19 -9.28 26.72
CA PHE A 159 -18.76 -9.87 27.99
C PHE A 159 -20.04 -10.12 28.81
N SER A 160 -20.82 -11.14 28.42
CA SER A 160 -21.84 -11.75 29.27
C SER A 160 -21.14 -12.82 30.11
N GLY A 161 -20.23 -12.35 30.98
CA GLY A 161 -19.86 -13.05 32.18
C GLY A 161 -20.42 -12.20 33.30
N ALA A 162 -21.33 -12.76 34.09
CA ALA A 162 -21.87 -12.12 35.29
C ALA A 162 -20.71 -11.78 36.25
N VAL A 163 -20.13 -10.61 36.08
CA VAL A 163 -19.27 -9.98 37.08
C VAL A 163 -20.22 -9.19 37.95
N SER A 164 -20.62 -9.81 39.05
CA SER A 164 -21.22 -9.13 40.19
C SER A 164 -20.49 -7.81 40.45
N ASP A 165 -21.26 -6.71 40.47
CA ASP A 165 -20.80 -5.34 40.66
C ASP A 165 -19.71 -5.22 41.75
N PRO A 166 -18.46 -4.86 41.41
CA PRO A 166 -17.45 -4.54 42.42
C PRO A 166 -17.67 -3.16 43.06
N VAL A 167 -18.75 -2.46 42.69
CA VAL A 167 -19.04 -1.08 43.11
C VAL A 167 -19.61 -0.99 44.52
N THR A 168 -20.18 -2.08 45.06
CA THR A 168 -20.81 -2.05 46.39
C THR A 168 -19.86 -2.43 47.54
N ALA A 169 -18.70 -3.02 47.26
CA ALA A 169 -17.74 -3.44 48.30
C ALA A 169 -16.56 -2.46 48.52
N ALA A 170 -16.40 -1.42 47.70
CA ALA A 170 -15.24 -0.53 47.72
C ALA A 170 -15.48 0.82 48.44
N GLN A 171 -16.63 1.01 49.11
CA GLN A 171 -16.96 2.28 49.77
C GLN A 171 -16.32 2.49 51.15
N SER A 172 -15.56 1.52 51.70
CA SER A 172 -14.95 1.64 53.03
C SER A 172 -13.44 1.90 53.03
N ASN A 173 -12.77 2.04 51.88
CA ASN A 173 -11.31 2.23 51.86
C ASN A 173 -10.85 3.33 50.88
N PRO A 174 -10.43 4.52 51.38
CA PRO A 174 -10.10 5.67 50.54
C PRO A 174 -8.89 5.45 49.62
N VAL A 175 -8.01 4.49 49.94
CA VAL A 175 -6.85 4.13 49.11
C VAL A 175 -7.26 3.28 47.91
N GLY A 176 -8.25 2.40 48.08
CA GLY A 176 -8.79 1.54 47.01
C GLY A 176 -9.53 2.34 45.94
N GLY A 177 -10.32 3.34 46.34
CA GLY A 177 -11.02 4.24 45.42
C GLY A 177 -10.08 5.07 44.54
N ALA A 178 -8.94 5.52 45.08
CA ALA A 178 -7.94 6.26 44.30
C ALA A 178 -7.22 5.36 43.28
N ILE A 179 -6.93 4.11 43.63
CA ILE A 179 -6.29 3.14 42.73
C ILE A 179 -7.26 2.73 41.61
N VAL A 180 -8.53 2.46 41.94
CA VAL A 180 -9.58 2.12 40.96
C VAL A 180 -9.86 3.31 40.03
N LYS A 181 -9.96 4.53 40.56
CA LYS A 181 -10.12 5.75 39.74
C LYS A 181 -8.91 5.97 38.84
N ARG A 182 -7.68 5.75 39.32
CA ARG A 182 -6.45 5.86 38.51
C ARG A 182 -6.38 4.77 37.44
N TYR A 183 -6.86 3.56 37.73
CA TYR A 183 -6.98 2.47 36.76
C TYR A 183 -8.08 2.74 35.73
N GLN A 184 -9.24 3.25 36.14
CA GLN A 184 -10.33 3.64 35.26
C GLN A 184 -9.98 4.87 34.41
N ASP A 185 -9.24 5.83 34.94
CA ASP A 185 -8.71 6.97 34.19
C ASP A 185 -7.59 6.53 33.25
N LYS A 186 -6.82 5.50 33.60
CA LYS A 186 -5.81 4.89 32.72
C LYS A 186 -6.44 4.00 31.66
N LEU A 187 -7.59 3.37 31.94
CA LEU A 187 -8.41 2.62 30.99
C LEU A 187 -9.26 3.54 30.11
N LYS A 188 -9.74 4.68 30.60
CA LYS A 188 -10.31 5.77 29.78
C LYS A 188 -9.22 6.45 28.94
N ARG A 189 -8.00 6.58 29.50
CA ARG A 189 -6.76 6.91 28.78
C ARG A 189 -6.06 5.70 28.12
N GLN A 190 -6.75 4.59 27.89
CA GLN A 190 -6.27 3.47 27.05
C GLN A 190 -7.35 2.98 26.07
N ARG A 191 -8.61 3.34 26.32
CA ARG A 191 -9.61 3.60 25.30
C ARG A 191 -9.17 4.74 24.34
N ASP A 192 -7.99 5.29 24.58
CA ASP A 192 -7.09 6.00 23.68
C ASP A 192 -7.21 5.53 22.24
N TYR A 193 -7.70 6.48 21.43
CA TYR A 193 -7.53 6.62 20.00
C TYR A 193 -6.81 5.42 19.37
N ARG A 194 -7.60 4.47 18.88
CA ARG A 194 -7.06 3.41 18.01
C ARG A 194 -6.32 4.13 16.88
N THR A 195 -5.03 3.83 16.72
CA THR A 195 -4.21 4.42 15.66
C THR A 195 -3.84 3.37 14.63
N PHE A 196 -3.83 3.75 13.36
CA PHE A 196 -3.33 2.91 12.29
C PHE A 196 -1.83 2.67 12.43
N SER A 197 -1.41 1.42 12.20
CA SER A 197 0.00 1.02 12.26
C SER A 197 0.87 1.85 11.32
N ARG A 198 2.14 2.07 11.68
CA ARG A 198 3.14 2.71 10.79
C ARG A 198 3.38 1.93 9.50
N LEU A 199 3.05 0.64 9.50
CA LEU A 199 3.11 -0.23 8.32
C LEU A 199 1.87 -0.14 7.42
N PHE A 200 0.82 0.58 7.84
CA PHE A 200 -0.40 0.77 7.06
C PHE A 200 -0.19 1.86 6.00
N THR A 201 0.55 1.52 4.94
CA THR A 201 0.81 2.41 3.80
C THR A 201 0.69 1.63 2.50
N LEU A 202 0.34 2.28 1.38
CA LEU A 202 0.15 1.59 0.09
C LEU A 202 1.42 0.88 -0.37
N ARG A 203 2.58 1.50 -0.18
CA ARG A 203 3.88 0.86 -0.46
C ARG A 203 4.03 -0.45 0.28
N GLN A 204 3.65 -0.52 1.56
CA GLN A 204 3.76 -1.75 2.34
C GLN A 204 2.68 -2.76 1.97
N MET A 205 1.47 -2.31 1.60
CA MET A 205 0.41 -3.18 1.08
C MET A 205 0.88 -3.90 -0.20
N VAL A 206 1.38 -3.16 -1.18
CA VAL A 206 1.94 -3.73 -2.42
C VAL A 206 3.15 -4.62 -2.12
N ARG A 207 4.06 -4.14 -1.27
CA ARG A 207 5.33 -4.83 -1.02
C ARG A 207 5.19 -6.09 -0.18
N LEU A 208 4.34 -6.11 0.84
CA LEU A 208 4.26 -7.21 1.82
C LEU A 208 3.20 -8.24 1.43
N VAL A 209 2.06 -7.80 0.90
CA VAL A 209 0.90 -8.67 0.66
C VAL A 209 0.40 -8.65 -0.76
N SER A 210 1.10 -7.98 -1.68
CA SER A 210 0.72 -7.93 -3.10
C SER A 210 -0.69 -7.40 -3.36
N ILE A 211 -1.24 -6.59 -2.45
CA ILE A 211 -2.49 -5.85 -2.73
C ILE A 211 -2.22 -4.92 -3.91
N GLN A 212 -3.03 -5.02 -4.94
CA GLN A 212 -2.94 -4.18 -6.12
C GLN A 212 -3.57 -2.81 -5.84
N VAL A 213 -2.90 -1.74 -6.25
CA VAL A 213 -3.44 -0.39 -6.15
C VAL A 213 -4.02 0.03 -7.49
N SER A 214 -5.32 0.26 -7.51
CA SER A 214 -6.06 0.72 -8.68
C SER A 214 -6.39 2.19 -8.50
N TRP A 215 -5.87 3.05 -9.37
CA TRP A 215 -6.14 4.49 -9.30
C TRP A 215 -7.50 4.79 -9.91
N THR A 216 -8.33 5.53 -9.19
CA THR A 216 -9.70 5.86 -9.62
C THR A 216 -9.89 7.36 -9.71
N ASN A 217 -10.76 7.78 -10.64
CA ASN A 217 -11.28 9.15 -10.75
C ASN A 217 -12.67 9.28 -10.09
N ASP A 218 -13.19 8.17 -9.57
CA ASP A 218 -14.44 8.11 -8.82
C ASP A 218 -14.11 8.13 -7.33
N ILE A 219 -14.42 9.25 -6.67
CA ILE A 219 -14.15 9.39 -5.24
C ILE A 219 -14.98 8.41 -4.42
N LEU A 220 -16.17 7.98 -4.87
CA LEU A 220 -16.97 6.95 -4.17
C LEU A 220 -16.31 5.57 -4.22
N LYS A 221 -15.33 5.34 -5.09
CA LYS A 221 -14.51 4.12 -5.07
C LYS A 221 -13.26 4.26 -4.20
N HIS A 222 -12.97 5.44 -3.65
CA HIS A 222 -11.81 5.61 -2.76
C HIS A 222 -11.88 4.63 -1.58
N LEU A 223 -10.78 3.90 -1.37
CA LEU A 223 -10.63 2.82 -0.39
C LEU A 223 -11.58 1.63 -0.55
N CYS A 224 -12.29 1.53 -1.67
CA CYS A 224 -13.03 0.33 -1.98
C CYS A 224 -12.04 -0.83 -2.17
N VAL A 225 -12.31 -1.94 -1.49
CA VAL A 225 -11.53 -3.17 -1.61
C VAL A 225 -12.34 -4.11 -2.47
N ASP A 226 -11.80 -4.46 -3.63
CA ASP A 226 -12.40 -5.41 -4.55
C ASP A 226 -11.63 -6.73 -4.47
N ASP A 227 -12.37 -7.78 -4.15
CA ASP A 227 -11.92 -9.17 -4.08
C ASP A 227 -12.54 -9.96 -5.24
N SER A 228 -12.57 -9.35 -6.42
CA SER A 228 -13.19 -9.90 -7.62
C SER A 228 -12.68 -11.31 -7.92
N GLU A 229 -13.60 -12.28 -7.92
CA GLU A 229 -13.34 -13.69 -8.18
C GLU A 229 -12.62 -13.95 -9.52
N LYS A 230 -12.67 -13.01 -10.46
CA LYS A 230 -12.04 -13.16 -11.78
C LYS A 230 -10.53 -13.29 -11.69
N ASP A 231 -9.91 -12.65 -10.70
CA ASP A 231 -8.50 -12.81 -10.35
C ASP A 231 -8.45 -13.38 -8.93
N GLN A 232 -8.78 -14.68 -8.78
CA GLN A 232 -8.90 -15.48 -7.53
C GLN A 232 -7.79 -15.31 -6.46
N PHE A 233 -6.74 -14.54 -6.73
CA PHE A 233 -5.58 -14.37 -5.86
C PHE A 233 -5.15 -12.91 -5.66
N ARG A 234 -5.89 -11.90 -6.13
CA ARG A 234 -5.45 -10.49 -6.05
C ARG A 234 -6.52 -9.53 -5.56
N ILE A 235 -6.41 -9.21 -4.28
CA ILE A 235 -7.12 -8.11 -3.65
C ILE A 235 -6.67 -6.78 -4.29
N SER A 236 -7.61 -6.00 -4.78
CA SER A 236 -7.38 -4.66 -5.32
C SER A 236 -7.96 -3.59 -4.39
N VAL A 237 -7.22 -2.50 -4.17
CA VAL A 237 -7.70 -1.31 -3.47
C VAL A 237 -7.76 -0.13 -4.41
N TYR A 238 -8.90 0.54 -4.45
CA TYR A 238 -9.10 1.72 -5.27
C TYR A 238 -8.68 2.99 -4.53
N ILE A 239 -7.86 3.83 -5.16
CA ILE A 239 -7.37 5.07 -4.58
C ILE A 239 -7.70 6.24 -5.51
N PHE A 240 -8.62 7.09 -5.04
CA PHE A 240 -8.82 8.42 -5.62
C PHE A 240 -7.55 9.25 -5.42
N HIS A 241 -6.97 9.74 -6.51
CA HIS A 241 -5.64 10.33 -6.50
C HIS A 241 -5.62 11.84 -6.71
N ASP A 242 -6.77 12.42 -7.06
CA ASP A 242 -6.78 13.78 -7.53
C ASP A 242 -6.83 14.82 -6.40
N VAL A 243 -5.65 15.12 -5.87
CA VAL A 243 -5.46 16.09 -4.80
C VAL A 243 -5.93 17.48 -5.21
N THR A 244 -5.94 17.82 -6.49
CA THR A 244 -6.34 19.17 -6.91
C THR A 244 -7.85 19.33 -6.85
N VAL A 245 -8.63 18.34 -7.28
CA VAL A 245 -10.09 18.35 -7.03
C VAL A 245 -10.36 18.45 -5.55
N LEU A 246 -9.72 17.62 -4.73
CA LEU A 246 -9.98 17.62 -3.29
C LEU A 246 -9.66 18.97 -2.67
N ARG A 247 -8.59 19.63 -3.15
CA ARG A 247 -8.23 20.97 -2.71
C ARG A 247 -9.29 21.98 -3.14
N GLU A 248 -9.70 21.99 -4.39
CA GLU A 248 -10.74 22.89 -4.88
C GLU A 248 -12.07 22.66 -4.14
N MET A 249 -12.54 21.41 -4.02
CA MET A 249 -13.70 21.05 -3.20
C MET A 249 -13.60 21.56 -1.76
N TRP A 250 -12.41 21.51 -1.16
CA TRP A 250 -12.16 21.97 0.20
C TRP A 250 -12.05 23.51 0.32
N LEU A 251 -11.50 24.19 -0.70
CA LEU A 251 -11.36 25.64 -0.76
C LEU A 251 -12.70 26.34 -1.01
N PHE A 252 -13.52 25.80 -1.91
CA PHE A 252 -14.74 26.47 -2.38
C PHE A 252 -15.96 26.30 -1.46
N THR A 253 -15.76 25.66 -0.30
CA THR A 253 -16.80 25.46 0.72
C THR A 253 -16.70 26.45 1.88
N CYS A 254 -16.11 27.63 1.65
CA CYS A 254 -15.83 28.61 2.71
C CYS A 254 -17.01 29.52 3.11
N ASP A 255 -18.12 29.54 2.37
CA ASP A 255 -19.24 30.45 2.66
C ASP A 255 -20.19 29.99 3.79
N GLY A 256 -19.89 28.90 4.50
CA GLY A 256 -20.65 28.53 5.69
C GLY A 256 -20.20 27.22 6.33
N GLU A 257 -20.29 27.13 7.65
CA GLU A 257 -19.83 26.00 8.49
C GLU A 257 -20.43 24.61 8.17
N HIS A 258 -21.35 24.49 7.22
CA HIS A 258 -22.22 23.33 7.08
C HIS A 258 -22.07 22.55 5.78
N TYR A 259 -20.99 22.74 5.03
CA TYR A 259 -20.82 22.01 3.77
C TYR A 259 -20.27 20.58 4.01
N PRO A 260 -21.06 19.51 3.78
CA PRO A 260 -20.66 18.14 4.15
C PRO A 260 -19.48 17.64 3.31
N TYR A 261 -19.39 18.07 2.05
CA TYR A 261 -18.33 17.65 1.12
C TYR A 261 -16.96 18.24 1.42
N ARG A 262 -16.90 19.34 2.19
CA ARG A 262 -15.63 19.89 2.67
C ARG A 262 -14.91 18.87 3.54
N LYS A 263 -15.65 18.28 4.48
CA LYS A 263 -15.15 17.25 5.39
C LYS A 263 -14.81 15.97 4.62
N LEU A 264 -15.62 15.58 3.63
CA LEU A 264 -15.29 14.44 2.76
C LEU A 264 -13.96 14.65 2.03
N ALA A 265 -13.76 15.82 1.41
CA ALA A 265 -12.53 16.14 0.70
C ALA A 265 -11.32 16.21 1.64
N GLU A 266 -11.48 16.83 2.81
CA GLU A 266 -10.47 16.88 3.87
C GLU A 266 -10.07 15.48 4.35
N GLU A 267 -11.04 14.63 4.66
CA GLU A 267 -10.74 13.27 5.08
C GLU A 267 -10.09 12.46 3.96
N THR A 268 -10.46 12.69 2.70
CA THR A 268 -9.81 12.04 1.53
C THR A 268 -8.36 12.51 1.37
N LEU A 269 -8.06 13.77 1.68
CA LEU A 269 -6.68 14.24 1.74
C LEU A 269 -5.93 13.59 2.91
N TRP A 270 -6.59 13.41 4.05
CA TRP A 270 -6.00 12.74 5.21
C TRP A 270 -5.74 11.25 4.97
N THR A 271 -6.63 10.54 4.27
CA THR A 271 -6.41 9.14 3.89
C THR A 271 -5.22 9.03 2.94
N LEU A 272 -5.09 9.93 1.97
CA LEU A 272 -3.91 9.99 1.09
C LEU A 272 -2.62 10.26 1.89
N ALA A 273 -2.64 11.20 2.84
CA ALA A 273 -1.50 11.47 3.70
C ALA A 273 -1.14 10.28 4.62
N LEU A 274 -2.15 9.54 5.10
CA LEU A 274 -1.99 8.33 5.90
C LEU A 274 -1.33 7.21 5.06
N LEU A 275 -1.84 7.00 3.85
CA LEU A 275 -1.49 5.88 2.97
C LEU A 275 -0.21 6.11 2.17
N ILE A 276 0.11 7.37 1.84
CA ILE A 276 1.29 7.79 1.09
C ILE A 276 2.03 8.84 1.94
N PRO A 277 2.69 8.42 3.03
CA PRO A 277 3.40 9.36 3.89
C PRO A 277 4.54 10.06 3.14
N ASN A 278 4.81 11.31 3.50
CA ASN A 278 5.87 12.12 2.91
C ASN A 278 7.28 11.67 3.36
N ASN A 279 7.67 10.46 3.01
CA ASN A 279 9.03 9.95 3.16
C ASN A 279 9.61 9.61 1.78
N VAL A 280 10.95 9.64 1.69
CA VAL A 280 11.69 9.42 0.43
C VAL A 280 11.27 8.11 -0.23
N ASP A 281 11.17 7.08 0.59
CA ASP A 281 10.78 5.72 0.24
C ASP A 281 9.40 5.59 -0.46
N SER A 282 8.38 6.26 0.07
CA SER A 282 7.01 6.22 -0.47
C SER A 282 6.89 7.11 -1.70
N ARG A 283 7.62 8.24 -1.72
CA ARG A 283 7.71 9.11 -2.90
C ARG A 283 8.35 8.40 -4.08
N ASP A 284 9.46 7.72 -3.86
CA ASP A 284 10.19 7.00 -4.90
C ASP A 284 9.39 5.80 -5.41
N TRP A 285 8.70 5.08 -4.51
CA TRP A 285 7.76 4.04 -4.91
C TRP A 285 6.65 4.59 -5.79
N PHE A 286 6.01 5.69 -5.36
CA PHE A 286 4.92 6.32 -6.11
C PHE A 286 5.36 6.86 -7.47
N LYS A 287 6.59 7.42 -7.59
CA LYS A 287 7.19 7.77 -8.91
C LYS A 287 7.25 6.58 -9.83
N LYS A 288 7.77 5.46 -9.33
CA LYS A 288 7.92 4.23 -10.11
C LYS A 288 6.57 3.67 -10.54
N GLU A 289 5.62 3.62 -9.62
CA GLU A 289 4.27 3.12 -9.90
C GLU A 289 3.61 3.93 -11.01
N ARG A 290 3.70 5.26 -10.93
CA ARG A 290 3.21 6.17 -11.96
C ARG A 290 3.86 5.91 -13.33
N HIS A 291 5.19 5.89 -13.40
CA HIS A 291 5.90 5.68 -14.67
C HIS A 291 5.65 4.30 -15.29
N ALA A 292 5.57 3.25 -14.47
CA ALA A 292 5.28 1.91 -14.95
C ALA A 292 3.94 1.82 -15.68
N LYS A 293 3.04 2.72 -15.32
CA LYS A 293 1.64 2.66 -15.64
C LYS A 293 1.19 3.73 -16.64
N GLU A 294 1.83 4.89 -16.66
CA GLU A 294 1.84 5.84 -17.77
C GLU A 294 2.14 5.14 -19.10
N ASN A 295 3.04 4.16 -19.09
CA ASN A 295 3.38 3.35 -20.26
C ASN A 295 2.29 2.32 -20.66
N GLN A 296 1.30 2.04 -19.80
CA GLN A 296 0.30 1.00 -20.01
C GLN A 296 -1.01 1.50 -20.64
N SER A 297 -1.09 2.77 -21.11
CA SER A 297 -2.25 3.44 -21.74
C SER A 297 -3.60 3.39 -20.99
N GLU A 298 -3.72 2.61 -19.92
CA GLU A 298 -4.89 2.56 -19.02
C GLU A 298 -5.00 3.78 -18.10
N TRP A 299 -3.95 4.60 -18.04
CA TRP A 299 -3.91 5.69 -17.07
C TRP A 299 -4.79 6.85 -17.50
N PRO A 300 -5.63 7.37 -16.57
CA PRO A 300 -6.15 8.70 -16.77
C PRO A 300 -4.95 9.64 -16.87
N GLY A 301 -4.93 10.47 -17.92
CA GLY A 301 -3.81 11.31 -18.36
C GLY A 301 -2.85 11.77 -17.25
N THR A 302 -1.57 11.75 -17.57
CA THR A 302 -0.46 11.69 -16.63
C THR A 302 -0.24 12.97 -15.81
N GLU A 303 -1.12 13.96 -15.91
CA GLU A 303 -0.89 15.33 -15.45
C GLU A 303 -1.35 15.64 -14.03
N GLY A 304 -2.42 15.02 -13.53
CA GLY A 304 -2.87 15.19 -12.13
C GLY A 304 -1.80 14.77 -11.10
N LEU A 305 -0.89 13.87 -11.49
CA LEU A 305 0.14 13.29 -10.63
C LEU A 305 1.53 13.92 -10.77
N TYR A 306 1.76 14.79 -11.77
CA TYR A 306 2.97 15.63 -11.82
C TYR A 306 3.12 16.45 -10.53
N TRP A 307 1.99 16.80 -9.91
CA TRP A 307 1.92 17.67 -8.73
C TRP A 307 2.19 16.97 -7.40
N LEU A 308 1.73 15.74 -7.22
CA LEU A 308 1.94 14.94 -6.00
C LEU A 308 3.44 14.64 -5.75
N ASN A 309 4.29 14.76 -6.77
CA ASN A 309 5.71 14.37 -6.68
C ASN A 309 6.74 15.48 -6.93
N ALA A 310 6.46 16.43 -7.83
CA ALA A 310 7.44 17.45 -8.22
C ALA A 310 7.54 18.59 -7.18
N LYS A 311 6.46 18.91 -6.47
CA LYS A 311 6.40 20.04 -5.52
C LYS A 311 5.53 19.79 -4.27
N ALA A 312 4.79 18.68 -4.14
CA ALA A 312 4.02 18.41 -2.91
C ALA A 312 4.90 18.26 -1.64
N GLY A 313 6.19 17.93 -1.77
CA GLY A 313 7.09 17.92 -0.62
C GLY A 313 7.60 19.29 -0.15
N LYS A 314 7.53 20.36 -0.97
CA LYS A 314 8.17 21.66 -0.66
C LYS A 314 7.47 22.93 -1.16
N GLN A 315 6.63 22.90 -2.19
CA GLN A 315 6.13 24.11 -2.87
C GLN A 315 4.61 24.20 -3.10
N TYR A 316 3.83 23.12 -2.99
CA TYR A 316 2.34 23.21 -3.04
C TYR A 316 1.63 22.95 -1.70
N LEU A 317 2.34 22.42 -0.69
CA LEU A 317 1.88 22.43 0.70
C LEU A 317 2.30 23.70 1.45
N GLN A 318 3.08 24.56 0.79
CA GLN A 318 3.25 25.94 1.21
C GLN A 318 2.35 26.80 0.32
N PRO A 319 1.19 27.30 0.79
CA PRO A 319 0.44 28.30 0.06
C PRO A 319 1.36 29.51 -0.09
N ARG A 320 1.87 29.73 -1.30
CA ARG A 320 2.61 30.94 -1.64
C ARG A 320 1.58 31.92 -2.15
N VAL A 321 1.22 32.84 -1.25
CA VAL A 321 0.36 34.01 -1.47
C VAL A 321 -1.11 33.67 -1.74
N ILE A 322 -1.79 33.09 -0.75
CA ILE A 322 -3.20 33.40 -0.50
C ILE A 322 -3.17 34.49 0.59
N PRO A 323 -3.98 35.57 0.50
CA PRO A 323 -4.05 36.58 1.56
C PRO A 323 -4.21 35.89 2.92
N ALA A 324 -3.58 36.46 3.95
CA ALA A 324 -3.37 35.85 5.25
C ALA A 324 -4.68 35.41 5.95
N ASP A 325 -5.21 34.27 5.54
CA ASP A 325 -6.32 33.62 6.22
C ASP A 325 -5.74 32.83 7.42
N PRO A 326 -6.16 33.16 8.65
CA PRO A 326 -5.65 32.53 9.86
C PRO A 326 -5.88 31.00 9.91
N VAL A 327 -6.88 30.47 9.20
CA VAL A 327 -7.17 29.02 9.15
C VAL A 327 -6.05 28.25 8.44
N PHE A 328 -5.55 28.79 7.33
CA PHE A 328 -4.48 28.17 6.53
C PHE A 328 -3.13 28.21 7.22
N SER A 329 -2.85 29.27 8.00
CA SER A 329 -1.61 29.39 8.75
C SER A 329 -1.49 28.31 9.85
N SER A 330 -2.63 27.88 10.41
CA SER A 330 -2.70 26.85 11.44
C SER A 330 -2.53 25.44 10.85
N ALA A 331 -3.24 25.12 9.76
CA ALA A 331 -3.06 23.88 9.02
C ALA A 331 -1.63 23.71 8.48
N ARG A 332 -1.03 24.81 7.99
CA ARG A 332 0.38 24.87 7.54
C ARG A 332 1.37 24.49 8.65
N ARG A 333 1.28 25.12 9.82
CA ARG A 333 2.14 24.79 10.98
C ARG A 333 1.95 23.35 11.44
N MET A 334 0.70 22.86 11.44
CA MET A 334 0.40 21.49 11.83
C MET A 334 0.97 20.45 10.86
N TRP A 335 1.09 20.76 9.57
CA TRP A 335 1.69 19.88 8.56
C TRP A 335 3.22 19.85 8.60
N GLU A 336 3.84 21.03 8.75
CA GLU A 336 5.30 21.16 8.85
C GLU A 336 5.85 20.47 10.11
N ASP A 337 5.05 20.40 11.19
CA ASP A 337 5.43 19.77 12.47
C ASP A 337 5.21 18.24 12.52
N ASN A 338 4.85 17.56 11.42
CA ASN A 338 4.42 16.14 11.39
C ASN A 338 3.19 15.81 12.29
N ARG A 339 2.60 16.79 12.98
CA ARG A 339 1.45 16.58 13.89
C ARG A 339 0.20 16.11 13.15
N ILE A 340 0.00 16.53 11.90
CA ILE A 340 -1.10 16.03 11.06
C ILE A 340 -0.91 14.55 10.72
N ILE A 341 0.32 14.05 10.56
CA ILE A 341 0.54 12.62 10.28
C ILE A 341 0.18 11.77 11.50
N ASP A 342 0.47 12.25 12.70
CA ASP A 342 0.08 11.56 13.93
C ASP A 342 -1.42 11.70 14.22
N ALA A 343 -2.05 12.82 13.82
CA ALA A 343 -3.49 13.04 13.93
C ALA A 343 -4.29 12.22 12.89
N SER A 344 -3.81 12.12 11.65
CA SER A 344 -4.40 11.33 10.56
C SER A 344 -4.26 9.83 10.79
N ARG A 345 -3.42 9.40 11.74
CA ARG A 345 -3.37 8.01 12.16
C ARG A 345 -4.48 7.63 13.12
N ARG A 346 -5.17 8.58 13.77
CA ARG A 346 -6.27 8.26 14.68
C ARG A 346 -7.48 7.81 13.87
N VAL A 347 -7.96 6.62 14.18
CA VAL A 347 -9.13 6.01 13.51
C VAL A 347 -10.38 6.88 13.68
N ASP A 348 -10.51 7.58 14.81
CA ASP A 348 -11.67 8.42 15.11
C ASP A 348 -11.65 9.78 14.39
N SER A 349 -10.55 10.13 13.70
CA SER A 349 -10.48 11.34 12.87
C SER A 349 -11.23 11.20 11.55
N PHE A 350 -11.65 9.97 11.19
CA PHE A 350 -12.36 9.71 9.95
C PHE A 350 -13.83 9.43 10.27
N HIS A 351 -14.73 10.19 9.66
CA HIS A 351 -16.17 9.98 9.70
C HIS A 351 -16.62 9.19 8.47
N TYR A 352 -16.27 9.66 7.27
CA TYR A 352 -16.68 9.09 5.99
C TYR A 352 -15.89 7.83 5.65
N TRP A 353 -14.56 7.90 5.77
CA TRP A 353 -13.69 6.81 5.30
C TRP A 353 -13.42 5.74 6.34
N LYS A 354 -13.86 5.92 7.59
CA LYS A 354 -13.55 5.01 8.70
C LYS A 354 -13.95 3.56 8.43
N PRO A 355 -15.18 3.23 7.98
CA PRO A 355 -15.55 1.85 7.71
C PRO A 355 -14.62 1.18 6.69
N ARG A 356 -14.33 1.85 5.58
CA ARG A 356 -13.47 1.31 4.50
C ARG A 356 -12.00 1.23 4.91
N LEU A 357 -11.48 2.19 5.66
CA LEU A 357 -10.13 2.11 6.23
C LEU A 357 -9.99 0.93 7.19
N LEU A 358 -11.02 0.65 7.99
CA LEU A 358 -11.02 -0.49 8.90
C LEU A 358 -11.06 -1.81 8.15
N VAL A 359 -11.89 -1.93 7.11
CA VAL A 359 -11.89 -3.08 6.20
C VAL A 359 -10.53 -3.24 5.54
N LEU A 360 -9.96 -2.19 4.96
CA LEU A 360 -8.63 -2.23 4.33
C LEU A 360 -7.53 -2.61 5.33
N GLU A 361 -7.57 -2.11 6.56
CA GLU A 361 -6.63 -2.51 7.62
C GLU A 361 -6.78 -3.99 7.96
N GLN A 362 -8.01 -4.47 8.08
CA GLN A 362 -8.29 -5.87 8.35
C GLN A 362 -7.83 -6.76 7.20
N THR A 363 -8.17 -6.42 5.96
CA THR A 363 -7.73 -7.11 4.74
C THR A 363 -6.22 -7.12 4.64
N PHE A 364 -5.56 -5.99 4.91
CA PHE A 364 -4.10 -5.94 4.97
C PHE A 364 -3.56 -6.92 6.02
N ARG A 365 -4.08 -6.91 7.25
CA ARG A 365 -3.63 -7.81 8.32
C ARG A 365 -3.90 -9.29 8.04
N ALA A 366 -5.00 -9.61 7.36
CA ALA A 366 -5.39 -10.97 7.01
C ALA A 366 -4.61 -11.52 5.80
N ALA A 367 -4.19 -10.64 4.89
CA ALA A 367 -3.47 -11.04 3.69
C ALA A 367 -2.09 -11.62 4.03
N SER A 368 -1.83 -12.81 3.51
CA SER A 368 -0.57 -13.53 3.66
C SER A 368 0.42 -13.15 2.56
N PRO A 369 1.72 -13.09 2.85
CA PRO A 369 2.74 -12.88 1.83
C PRO A 369 2.74 -14.06 0.84
N ILE A 370 2.84 -13.76 -0.45
CA ILE A 370 2.76 -14.77 -1.52
C ILE A 370 4.12 -15.46 -1.72
N ASN A 371 5.22 -14.75 -1.50
CA ASN A 371 6.57 -15.27 -1.75
C ASN A 371 7.48 -15.24 -0.50
N PRO A 372 8.53 -16.08 -0.42
CA PRO A 372 9.42 -16.14 0.74
C PRO A 372 10.15 -14.82 1.02
N ALA A 373 10.45 -14.03 -0.01
CA ALA A 373 11.08 -12.73 0.15
C ALA A 373 10.13 -11.72 0.84
N GLN A 374 8.85 -11.74 0.50
CA GLN A 374 7.79 -10.99 1.18
C GLN A 374 7.64 -11.48 2.61
N PHE A 375 7.64 -12.80 2.82
CA PHE A 375 7.58 -13.38 4.16
C PHE A 375 8.77 -12.95 5.05
N TRP A 376 9.98 -12.83 4.48
CA TRP A 376 11.14 -12.27 5.18
C TRP A 376 10.99 -10.78 5.52
N LEU A 377 10.43 -10.01 4.58
CA LEU A 377 10.21 -8.58 4.75
C LEU A 377 9.02 -8.27 5.67
N ASP A 378 8.09 -9.22 5.82
CA ASP A 378 6.91 -9.07 6.66
C ASP A 378 7.30 -9.11 8.15
N ARG A 379 7.30 -7.92 8.76
CA ARG A 379 7.57 -7.73 10.19
C ARG A 379 6.30 -7.63 11.03
N ARG A 380 5.10 -7.80 10.44
CA ARG A 380 3.81 -7.62 11.12
C ARG A 380 3.61 -8.65 12.22
N ASP A 381 3.99 -9.90 11.97
CA ASP A 381 4.02 -10.95 12.99
C ASP A 381 5.40 -11.60 13.06
N ARG A 382 6.27 -11.01 13.90
CA ARG A 382 7.63 -11.55 14.15
C ARG A 382 7.59 -12.99 14.62
N ARG A 383 6.52 -13.43 15.32
CA ARG A 383 6.43 -14.79 15.85
C ARG A 383 6.26 -15.80 14.73
N GLN A 384 5.31 -15.54 13.81
CA GLN A 384 5.11 -16.38 12.63
C GLN A 384 6.37 -16.44 11.75
N CYS A 385 7.05 -15.30 11.59
CA CYS A 385 8.31 -15.26 10.86
C CYS A 385 9.37 -16.17 11.51
N CYS A 386 9.56 -16.07 12.83
CA CYS A 386 10.48 -16.93 13.57
C CYS A 386 10.11 -18.41 13.47
N THR A 387 8.84 -18.79 13.63
CA THR A 387 8.42 -20.20 13.56
C THR A 387 8.66 -20.80 12.18
N PHE A 388 8.41 -20.05 11.11
CA PHE A 388 8.69 -20.50 9.74
C PHE A 388 10.20 -20.74 9.51
N TRP A 389 11.06 -19.83 9.97
CA TRP A 389 12.51 -20.01 9.81
C TRP A 389 13.08 -21.11 10.70
N ILE A 390 12.57 -21.28 11.92
CA ILE A 390 12.91 -22.42 12.77
C ILE A 390 12.52 -23.74 12.07
N ALA A 391 11.32 -23.82 11.48
CA ALA A 391 10.88 -24.99 10.74
C ALA A 391 11.76 -25.24 9.50
N THR A 392 12.08 -24.19 8.74
CA THR A 392 12.90 -24.28 7.52
C THR A 392 14.34 -24.71 7.83
N LEU A 393 14.96 -24.12 8.86
CA LEU A 393 16.29 -24.51 9.31
C LEU A 393 16.29 -25.93 9.89
N GLY A 394 15.27 -26.29 10.68
CA GLY A 394 15.10 -27.64 11.20
C GLY A 394 15.03 -28.68 10.07
N PHE A 395 14.21 -28.42 9.04
CA PHE A 395 14.13 -29.27 7.85
C PHE A 395 15.48 -29.38 7.14
N PHE A 396 16.20 -28.27 6.96
CA PHE A 396 17.53 -28.27 6.35
C PHE A 396 18.54 -29.11 7.16
N PHE A 397 18.54 -29.02 8.48
CA PHE A 397 19.41 -29.82 9.34
C PHE A 397 19.08 -31.31 9.30
N ILE A 398 17.79 -31.67 9.19
CA ILE A 398 17.36 -33.06 9.04
C ILE A 398 17.87 -33.64 7.71
N VAL A 399 17.67 -32.91 6.60
CA VAL A 399 18.10 -33.36 5.27
C VAL A 399 19.62 -33.48 5.19
N THR A 400 20.36 -32.47 5.68
CA THR A 400 21.83 -32.52 5.70
C THR A 400 22.36 -33.63 6.60
N GLY A 401 21.76 -33.83 7.78
CA GLY A 401 22.08 -34.95 8.66
C GLY A 401 21.88 -36.32 8.00
N LEU A 402 20.82 -36.50 7.22
CA LEU A 402 20.57 -37.72 6.46
C LEU A 402 21.63 -37.95 5.37
N VAL A 403 22.00 -36.90 4.63
CA VAL A 403 23.09 -36.98 3.63
C VAL A 403 24.42 -37.35 4.28
N PHE A 404 24.78 -36.71 5.40
CA PHE A 404 26.00 -37.03 6.14
C PHE A 404 25.98 -38.45 6.72
N SER A 405 24.82 -38.92 7.18
CA SER A 405 24.67 -40.30 7.65
C SER A 405 24.92 -41.31 6.53
N ILE A 406 24.37 -41.06 5.33
CA ILE A 406 24.59 -41.93 4.17
C ILE A 406 26.06 -41.89 3.73
N ALA A 407 26.65 -40.70 3.66
CA ALA A 407 28.06 -40.53 3.29
C ALA A 407 29.00 -41.24 4.27
N SER A 408 28.72 -41.13 5.57
CA SER A 408 29.44 -41.84 6.63
C SER A 408 29.33 -43.36 6.44
N MET A 409 28.12 -43.86 6.17
CA MET A 409 27.89 -45.27 5.90
C MET A 409 28.69 -45.76 4.68
N VAL A 410 28.67 -45.04 3.56
CA VAL A 410 29.46 -45.37 2.37
C VAL A 410 30.97 -45.36 2.68
N GLY A 411 31.46 -44.37 3.42
CA GLY A 411 32.86 -44.31 3.85
C GLY A 411 33.27 -45.52 4.68
N THR A 412 32.43 -45.93 5.63
CA THR A 412 32.70 -47.15 6.42
C THR A 412 32.73 -48.41 5.55
N PHE A 413 31.81 -48.55 4.59
CA PHE A 413 31.81 -49.68 3.66
C PHE A 413 33.07 -49.73 2.78
N GLN A 414 33.57 -48.58 2.31
CA GLN A 414 34.81 -48.52 1.55
C GLN A 414 36.02 -48.91 2.40
N SER A 415 36.08 -48.45 3.65
CA SER A 415 37.15 -48.83 4.58
C SER A 415 37.17 -50.34 4.88
N LEU A 416 35.99 -50.94 5.07
CA LEU A 416 35.86 -52.38 5.29
C LEU A 416 36.34 -53.18 4.08
N ARG A 417 36.02 -52.74 2.85
CA ARG A 417 36.56 -53.36 1.63
C ARG A 417 38.08 -53.29 1.58
N ALA A 418 38.66 -52.12 1.83
CA ALA A 418 40.12 -51.94 1.85
C ALA A 418 40.81 -52.84 2.90
N THR A 419 40.21 -53.00 4.09
CA THR A 419 40.76 -53.92 5.11
C THR A 419 40.65 -55.39 4.70
N LYS A 420 39.58 -55.78 3.99
CA LYS A 420 39.43 -57.14 3.48
C LYS A 420 40.49 -57.43 2.42
N ASP A 421 40.66 -56.54 1.46
CA ASP A 421 41.67 -56.65 0.40
C ASP A 421 43.09 -56.69 1.00
N GLY A 422 43.37 -55.86 2.02
CA GLY A 422 44.64 -55.87 2.75
C GLY A 422 44.90 -57.18 3.52
N ASN A 423 43.87 -57.75 4.14
CA ASN A 423 43.98 -59.06 4.79
C ASN A 423 44.26 -60.17 3.78
N ASP A 424 43.61 -60.16 2.62
CA ASP A 424 43.81 -61.16 1.58
C ASP A 424 45.23 -61.05 0.97
N LEU A 425 45.73 -59.83 0.73
CA LEU A 425 47.14 -59.58 0.35
C LEU A 425 48.13 -60.07 1.42
N SER A 426 47.84 -59.85 2.69
CA SER A 426 48.73 -60.29 3.79
C SER A 426 48.84 -61.82 3.85
N LYS A 427 47.74 -62.55 3.58
CA LYS A 427 47.73 -64.02 3.53
C LYS A 427 48.56 -64.52 2.35
N GLU A 428 48.42 -63.92 1.18
CA GLU A 428 49.22 -64.27 -0.01
C GLU A 428 50.72 -64.03 0.22
N ALA A 429 51.08 -62.90 0.84
CA ALA A 429 52.47 -62.58 1.19
C ALA A 429 53.06 -63.59 2.18
N ILE A 430 52.31 -64.01 3.20
CA ILE A 430 52.74 -65.06 4.14
C ILE A 430 52.95 -66.40 3.42
N GLU A 431 52.08 -66.78 2.49
CA GLU A 431 52.21 -68.02 1.73
C GLU A 431 53.44 -68.00 0.80
N LEU A 432 53.70 -66.87 0.13
CA LEU A 432 54.89 -66.67 -0.69
C LEU A 432 56.18 -66.72 0.15
N ALA A 433 56.18 -66.08 1.34
CA ALA A 433 57.31 -66.13 2.26
C ALA A 433 57.61 -67.57 2.73
N ARG A 434 56.56 -68.35 3.03
CA ARG A 434 56.69 -69.77 3.39
C ARG A 434 57.29 -70.59 2.25
N LYS A 435 56.81 -70.42 1.01
CA LYS A 435 57.38 -71.08 -0.19
C LYS A 435 58.84 -70.67 -0.45
N GLY A 436 59.21 -69.44 -0.12
CA GLY A 436 60.59 -68.95 -0.23
C GLY A 436 61.54 -69.60 0.79
N ASN A 437 61.09 -69.76 2.03
CA ASN A 437 61.87 -70.38 3.11
C ASN A 437 62.19 -71.86 2.82
N ASP A 438 61.23 -72.61 2.27
CA ASP A 438 61.45 -74.02 1.87
C ASP A 438 62.49 -74.16 0.75
N ARG A 439 62.62 -73.15 -0.13
CA ARG A 439 63.67 -73.14 -1.18
C ARG A 439 65.06 -72.77 -0.64
N THR A 440 65.14 -72.03 0.46
CA THR A 440 66.42 -71.58 1.05
C THR A 440 66.98 -72.57 2.07
N MET A 441 66.15 -73.39 2.74
CA MET A 441 66.65 -74.51 3.58
C MET A 441 67.34 -75.64 2.80
N GLY A 442 67.31 -75.63 1.46
CA GLY A 442 68.14 -76.51 0.61
C GLY A 442 69.56 -76.03 0.36
N ARG A 443 69.93 -74.80 0.77
CA ARG A 443 71.26 -74.23 0.53
C ARG A 443 71.69 -73.38 1.71
N THR A 444 72.41 -73.96 2.65
CA THR A 444 73.64 -73.33 3.17
C THR A 444 74.52 -74.35 3.90
N THR A 445 75.63 -74.70 3.27
CA THR A 445 76.92 -74.68 3.97
C THR A 445 77.85 -73.78 3.16
N SER A 446 78.12 -72.60 3.71
CA SER A 446 79.47 -72.05 3.92
C SER A 446 79.57 -70.54 3.69
N SER A 447 80.13 -69.89 4.72
CA SER A 447 81.10 -68.80 4.64
C SER A 447 80.66 -67.38 5.07
N LEU A 448 81.03 -67.09 6.32
CA LEU A 448 81.84 -65.94 6.79
C LEU A 448 81.28 -64.50 6.75
N TYR A 449 81.09 -63.99 7.98
CA TYR A 449 81.62 -62.73 8.55
C TYR A 449 82.12 -61.64 7.59
N LEU A 450 81.56 -60.43 7.69
CA LEU A 450 82.21 -59.28 8.36
C LEU A 450 81.30 -58.04 8.44
N SER A 451 81.62 -57.21 9.43
CA SER A 451 81.08 -55.91 9.87
C SER A 451 80.76 -54.89 8.76
N GLN A 452 79.96 -53.83 8.94
CA GLN A 452 80.14 -52.75 9.92
C GLN A 452 78.97 -51.75 9.88
N ALA A 453 78.87 -50.96 10.94
CA ALA A 453 77.83 -49.98 11.26
C ALA A 453 77.60 -48.85 10.25
N SER A 454 76.35 -48.36 10.16
CA SER A 454 76.06 -46.93 10.35
C SER A 454 74.58 -46.69 10.64
N SER A 455 74.35 -45.68 11.47
CA SER A 455 73.11 -45.25 12.12
C SER A 455 72.07 -44.64 11.17
N ALA A 456 70.79 -44.98 11.37
CA ALA A 456 69.67 -44.08 11.08
C ALA A 456 68.44 -44.49 11.91
N GLY A 457 68.28 -43.86 13.08
CA GLY A 457 67.00 -43.84 13.78
C GLY A 457 66.02 -42.95 13.04
N GLY A 458 64.98 -43.55 12.46
CA GLY A 458 63.85 -42.85 11.87
C GLY A 458 62.69 -42.80 12.86
N CYS A 459 62.57 -41.69 13.59
CA CYS A 459 61.40 -41.33 14.37
C CYS A 459 60.14 -41.32 13.50
N ALA A 460 59.06 -41.85 14.07
CA ALA A 460 57.70 -41.67 13.57
C ALA A 460 57.37 -40.17 13.48
N ALA A 461 57.20 -39.67 12.26
CA ALA A 461 56.73 -38.32 11.99
C ALA A 461 55.20 -38.28 12.12
N CYS A 462 54.72 -37.56 13.15
CA CYS A 462 53.60 -36.65 12.98
C CYS A 462 53.95 -35.62 11.89
N CYS A 463 53.05 -35.38 10.94
CA CYS A 463 52.79 -34.10 10.26
C CYS A 463 51.62 -34.33 9.28
N CYS A 464 50.44 -33.70 9.47
CA CYS A 464 50.15 -32.33 9.04
C CYS A 464 50.49 -32.10 7.57
N ASN A 465 49.49 -32.32 6.71
CA ASN A 465 49.44 -31.75 5.37
C ASN A 465 49.21 -30.24 5.48
N SER A 466 50.29 -29.47 5.37
CA SER A 466 50.25 -28.11 4.83
C SER A 466 50.67 -28.19 3.36
N VAL A 467 49.73 -27.94 2.47
CA VAL A 467 49.98 -27.77 1.04
C VAL A 467 50.36 -26.31 0.80
N ALA A 468 51.63 -26.06 0.52
CA ALA A 468 52.13 -24.82 -0.07
C ALA A 468 52.47 -25.09 -1.54
N PHE A 469 51.86 -24.33 -2.44
CA PHE A 469 52.07 -24.37 -3.88
C PHE A 469 53.01 -23.23 -4.31
N HIS A 470 53.75 -23.49 -5.38
CA HIS A 470 54.81 -22.72 -6.00
C HIS A 470 54.64 -21.19 -6.15
N ASP A 471 55.77 -20.49 -5.98
CA ASP A 471 56.09 -19.18 -6.54
C ASP A 471 56.17 -19.21 -8.08
N THR A 472 55.60 -18.19 -8.73
CA THR A 472 56.10 -17.57 -9.98
C THR A 472 55.80 -16.05 -9.94
N PRO A 473 56.56 -15.21 -10.69
CA PRO A 473 56.86 -13.84 -10.26
C PRO A 473 56.07 -12.74 -10.98
N GLY A 474 55.81 -11.65 -10.25
CA GLY A 474 55.79 -10.27 -10.76
C GLY A 474 54.51 -9.77 -11.43
N ILE A 475 53.90 -8.71 -10.87
CA ILE A 475 53.50 -7.46 -11.54
C ILE A 475 52.84 -6.50 -10.51
N ARG A 476 53.48 -5.34 -10.33
CA ARG A 476 52.99 -3.99 -9.94
C ARG A 476 51.90 -3.85 -8.87
N GLY A 477 52.31 -3.31 -7.72
CA GLY A 477 51.43 -2.66 -6.77
C GLY A 477 50.91 -1.31 -7.28
N HIS A 478 49.58 -1.14 -7.26
CA HIS A 478 48.92 0.16 -7.26
C HIS A 478 48.40 0.45 -5.85
N HIS A 479 48.98 1.47 -5.22
CA HIS A 479 48.41 2.17 -4.08
C HIS A 479 47.07 2.80 -4.48
N LEU A 480 45.96 2.37 -3.87
CA LEU A 480 44.71 3.13 -3.87
C LEU A 480 44.55 3.84 -2.53
N LEU A 481 45.00 5.10 -2.55
CA LEU A 481 44.60 6.15 -1.63
C LEU A 481 43.08 6.29 -1.63
N TRP A 482 42.47 6.17 -0.46
CA TRP A 482 41.18 6.77 -0.18
C TRP A 482 41.31 8.30 -0.31
N ARG A 483 40.74 8.87 -1.37
CA ARG A 483 40.43 10.30 -1.47
C ARG A 483 38.92 10.51 -1.46
N PRO A 484 38.43 11.53 -0.73
CA PRO A 484 37.01 11.87 -0.72
C PRO A 484 36.60 12.59 -2.01
N LEU A 485 35.44 12.22 -2.56
CA LEU A 485 34.85 12.89 -3.71
C LEU A 485 34.33 14.28 -3.31
N GLY A 486 34.95 15.29 -3.89
CA GLY A 486 34.54 16.68 -3.81
C GLY A 486 33.24 16.96 -4.57
N ARG A 487 32.44 17.85 -3.99
CA ARG A 487 31.32 18.54 -4.61
C ARG A 487 31.80 19.32 -5.85
N LYS A 488 31.11 19.17 -6.98
CA LYS A 488 31.12 20.16 -8.06
C LYS A 488 29.82 20.96 -8.00
N HIS A 489 29.94 22.25 -7.76
CA HIS A 489 28.95 23.26 -8.12
C HIS A 489 28.84 23.37 -9.64
N PRO A 490 27.66 23.62 -10.21
CA PRO A 490 27.55 24.27 -11.51
C PRO A 490 27.59 25.79 -11.32
N LEU A 491 28.53 26.41 -12.04
CA LEU A 491 28.55 27.83 -12.32
C LEU A 491 27.45 28.20 -13.30
N SER A 492 26.89 29.38 -13.03
CA SER A 492 26.12 30.26 -13.90
C SER A 492 26.43 30.20 -15.40
N ARG A 493 25.37 30.12 -16.20
CA ARG A 493 25.09 31.10 -17.25
C ARG A 493 23.65 31.54 -17.16
#